data_AF-A0A142XPT4-F1
#
_entry.id   AF-A0A142XPT4-F1
#
_cell.length_a   1.000
_cell.length_b   1.000
_cell.length_c   1.000
_cell.angle_alpha   90.00
_cell.angle_beta   90.00
_cell.angle_gamma   90.00
#
_symmetry.space_group_name_H-M   'P 1'
#
loop_
_entity.id
_entity.type
_entity.pdbx_description
1 polymer ?
#
loop_
_entity_poly.entity_id
_entity_poly.type
_entity_poly.pdbx_seq_one_letter_code
_entity_poly.pdbx_strand_id
1 'polypeptide(L)'
;MTIDLADAAPEDANRFSVLIDTRPDFKTGRRGLILRHPYWSATKGESDPPLYYADAVVKWADSMRDTGNDALPFESKAEYTDPVAAGDDGVPGQAPYEGKWLASANRVRVGPDKVDTGWVVVVQERRDEVLQPVRNLQWRLGYVGLVACVVVLVLVALMWTGMVLVMDTSSRSPVTRLLRKWAGLPTSATSGATGTFARGSSLPGAGTARLGATITPGTDGPRTLR
;
A
#
# COMPACT_ATOMS: atom_id res chain seq x y z
N MET A 1 -51.88 -16.19 8.66
CA MET A 1 -50.73 -15.47 8.05
C MET A 1 -49.50 -15.85 8.85
N THR A 2 -48.92 -17.00 8.52
CA THR A 2 -47.70 -17.53 9.14
C THR A 2 -46.54 -16.75 8.54
N ILE A 3 -45.94 -15.88 9.34
CA ILE A 3 -44.69 -15.22 8.95
C ILE A 3 -43.62 -16.31 8.95
N ASP A 4 -43.24 -16.72 7.75
CA ASP A 4 -42.14 -17.63 7.52
C ASP A 4 -40.83 -16.89 7.83
N LEU A 5 -40.37 -16.96 9.07
CA LEU A 5 -39.11 -16.39 9.54
C LEU A 5 -37.88 -17.16 8.99
N ALA A 6 -38.10 -18.15 8.11
CA ALA A 6 -37.05 -18.95 7.48
C ALA A 6 -36.55 -18.38 6.15
N ASP A 7 -37.15 -17.31 5.61
CA ASP A 7 -36.58 -16.57 4.48
C ASP A 7 -35.45 -15.65 4.99
N ALA A 8 -34.44 -16.31 5.55
CA ALA A 8 -33.19 -15.71 5.94
C ALA A 8 -32.58 -15.13 4.68
N ALA A 9 -32.47 -13.80 4.64
CA ALA A 9 -31.58 -13.12 3.72
C ALA A 9 -30.28 -13.93 3.63
N PRO A 10 -29.72 -14.17 2.42
CA PRO A 10 -28.48 -14.90 2.29
C PRO A 10 -27.50 -14.31 3.31
N GLU A 11 -26.99 -15.17 4.20
CA GLU A 11 -26.01 -14.74 5.19
C GLU A 11 -24.74 -14.41 4.40
N ASP A 12 -24.68 -13.18 3.88
CA ASP A 12 -23.48 -12.62 3.32
C ASP A 12 -22.46 -12.69 4.46
N ALA A 13 -21.47 -13.57 4.31
CA ALA A 13 -20.43 -13.80 5.32
C ALA A 13 -19.68 -12.53 5.72
N ASN A 14 -19.89 -11.45 4.97
CA ASN A 14 -19.23 -10.17 5.12
C ASN A 14 -20.04 -9.18 5.94
N ARG A 15 -21.33 -9.43 6.17
CA ARG A 15 -22.20 -8.61 7.03
C ARG A 15 -23.33 -9.43 7.65
N PHE A 16 -23.39 -9.49 8.97
CA PHE A 16 -24.47 -10.19 9.67
C PHE A 16 -24.75 -9.62 11.05
N SER A 17 -25.89 -10.01 11.61
CA SER A 17 -26.28 -9.67 12.98
C SER A 17 -26.11 -10.86 13.91
N VAL A 18 -25.52 -10.62 15.07
CA VAL A 18 -25.32 -11.58 16.14
C VAL A 18 -26.20 -11.18 17.32
N LEU A 19 -26.94 -12.15 17.86
CA LEU A 19 -27.73 -11.96 19.08
C LEU A 19 -26.99 -12.55 20.26
N ILE A 20 -26.86 -11.78 21.33
CA ILE A 20 -26.03 -12.10 22.49
C ILE A 20 -26.87 -11.93 23.76
N ASP A 21 -26.88 -12.93 24.64
CA ASP A 21 -27.49 -12.85 25.97
C ASP A 21 -26.44 -12.43 27.00
N THR A 22 -26.64 -11.28 27.63
CA THR A 22 -25.72 -10.76 28.66
C THR A 22 -26.03 -11.29 30.06
N ARG A 23 -27.07 -12.10 30.22
CA ARG A 23 -27.39 -12.78 31.48
C ARG A 23 -26.47 -14.00 31.67
N PRO A 24 -26.28 -14.45 32.92
CA PRO A 24 -25.51 -15.65 33.18
C PRO A 24 -26.21 -16.87 32.56
N ASP A 25 -25.45 -17.64 31.80
CA ASP A 25 -25.85 -18.92 31.25
C ASP A 25 -26.11 -19.92 32.38
N PHE A 26 -27.14 -20.73 32.23
CA PHE A 26 -27.52 -21.75 33.20
C PHE A 26 -26.49 -22.89 33.29
N LYS A 27 -25.80 -23.22 32.18
CA LYS A 27 -24.84 -24.33 32.14
C LYS A 27 -23.49 -23.95 32.77
N THR A 28 -22.92 -22.83 32.35
CA THR A 28 -21.55 -22.44 32.71
C THR A 28 -21.50 -21.29 33.72
N GLY A 29 -22.61 -20.58 33.95
CA GLY A 29 -22.64 -19.34 34.72
C GLY A 29 -22.03 -18.14 33.99
N ARG A 30 -21.46 -18.33 32.79
CA ARG A 30 -20.79 -17.27 32.01
C ARG A 30 -21.82 -16.37 31.34
N ARG A 31 -21.46 -15.10 31.14
CA ARG A 31 -22.32 -14.08 30.52
C ARG A 31 -21.87 -13.85 29.08
N GLY A 32 -22.77 -13.32 28.24
CA GLY A 32 -22.44 -12.97 26.86
C GLY A 32 -22.61 -14.12 25.87
N LEU A 33 -23.51 -15.05 26.16
CA LEU A 33 -23.74 -16.22 25.32
C LEU A 33 -24.26 -15.79 23.94
N ILE A 34 -23.62 -16.27 22.87
CA ILE A 34 -24.08 -16.02 21.50
C ILE A 34 -25.27 -16.94 21.17
N LEU A 35 -26.46 -16.36 21.08
CA LEU A 35 -27.71 -17.06 20.79
C LEU A 35 -27.98 -17.24 19.29
N ARG A 36 -27.53 -16.29 18.46
CA ARG A 36 -27.70 -16.34 16.99
C ARG A 36 -26.46 -15.82 16.30
N HIS A 37 -25.98 -16.59 15.33
CA HIS A 37 -24.80 -16.32 14.52
C HIS A 37 -24.81 -17.24 13.28
N PRO A 38 -24.24 -16.82 12.14
CA PRO A 38 -24.08 -17.67 10.97
C PRO A 38 -23.42 -19.05 11.17
N TYR A 39 -22.61 -19.25 12.21
CA TYR A 39 -21.88 -20.53 12.38
C TYR A 39 -22.84 -21.67 12.75
N TRP A 40 -24.00 -21.33 13.31
CA TRP A 40 -25.04 -22.30 13.65
C TRP A 40 -25.56 -23.06 12.43
N SER A 41 -25.43 -22.49 11.24
CA SER A 41 -25.76 -23.19 9.99
C SER A 41 -24.83 -24.38 9.74
N ALA A 42 -23.55 -24.25 10.11
CA ALA A 42 -22.52 -25.26 9.93
C ALA A 42 -22.56 -26.36 11.02
N THR A 43 -23.05 -26.04 12.22
CA THR A 43 -23.17 -26.98 13.36
C THR A 43 -24.57 -27.59 13.50
N LYS A 44 -25.46 -27.32 12.54
CA LYS A 44 -26.85 -27.79 12.57
C LYS A 44 -26.91 -29.32 12.51
N GLY A 45 -27.37 -29.95 13.59
CA GLY A 45 -27.49 -31.41 13.70
C GLY A 45 -26.48 -32.04 14.66
N GLU A 46 -25.54 -31.25 15.20
CA GLU A 46 -24.64 -31.69 16.27
C GLU A 46 -25.36 -31.70 17.62
N SER A 47 -25.10 -32.71 18.46
CA SER A 47 -25.76 -32.88 19.76
C SER A 47 -25.22 -31.93 20.84
N ASP A 48 -23.98 -31.48 20.70
CA ASP A 48 -23.34 -30.54 21.62
C ASP A 48 -22.49 -29.52 20.85
N PRO A 49 -23.15 -28.55 20.18
CA PRO A 49 -22.46 -27.55 19.39
C PRO A 49 -21.64 -26.60 20.26
N PRO A 50 -20.50 -26.09 19.75
CA PRO A 50 -19.64 -25.19 20.50
C PRO A 50 -20.36 -23.89 20.89
N LEU A 51 -20.25 -23.52 22.16
CA LEU A 51 -20.80 -22.28 22.69
C LEU A 51 -19.71 -21.22 22.78
N TYR A 52 -19.99 -20.04 22.26
CA TYR A 52 -19.08 -18.89 22.26
C TYR A 52 -19.67 -17.75 23.11
N TYR A 53 -18.78 -17.02 23.79
CA TYR A 53 -19.14 -15.94 24.70
C TYR A 53 -18.46 -14.63 24.30
N ALA A 54 -19.21 -13.52 24.34
CA ALA A 54 -18.79 -12.21 23.88
C ALA A 54 -18.50 -11.26 25.05
N ASP A 55 -17.36 -11.44 25.72
CA ASP A 55 -17.00 -10.65 26.91
C ASP A 55 -16.94 -9.14 26.66
N ALA A 56 -16.46 -8.72 25.49
CA ALA A 56 -16.42 -7.30 25.11
C ALA A 56 -17.81 -6.65 25.10
N VAL A 57 -18.83 -7.42 24.70
CA VAL A 57 -20.23 -6.96 24.65
C VAL A 57 -20.82 -6.90 26.05
N VAL A 58 -20.48 -7.86 26.91
CA VAL A 58 -20.88 -7.84 28.33
C VAL A 58 -20.30 -6.63 29.04
N LYS A 59 -18.99 -6.37 28.89
CA LYS A 59 -18.31 -5.21 29.50
C LYS A 59 -18.97 -3.90 29.08
N TRP A 60 -19.24 -3.74 27.77
CA TRP A 60 -19.94 -2.55 27.26
C TRP A 60 -21.36 -2.43 27.81
N ALA A 61 -22.11 -3.54 27.87
CA ALA A 61 -23.46 -3.53 28.40
C ALA A 61 -23.47 -3.14 29.89
N ASP A 62 -22.50 -3.61 30.68
CA ASP A 62 -22.34 -3.25 32.09
C ASP A 62 -21.98 -1.78 32.24
N SER A 63 -21.03 -1.25 31.44
CA SER A 63 -20.69 0.18 31.43
C SER A 63 -21.90 1.06 31.12
N MET A 64 -22.79 0.61 30.23
CA MET A 64 -24.06 1.29 29.96
C MET A 64 -24.99 1.34 31.16
N ARG A 65 -25.08 0.23 31.89
CA ARG A 65 -25.93 0.13 33.08
C ARG A 65 -25.40 1.01 34.20
N ASP A 66 -24.09 1.01 34.40
CA ASP A 66 -23.43 1.74 35.48
C ASP A 66 -23.51 3.26 35.27
N THR A 67 -23.42 3.71 34.02
CA THR A 67 -23.53 5.14 33.68
C THR A 67 -24.96 5.61 33.44
N GLY A 68 -25.91 4.68 33.24
CA GLY A 68 -27.28 4.99 32.84
C GLY A 68 -27.40 5.67 31.49
N ASN A 69 -26.38 5.60 30.64
CA ASN A 69 -26.34 6.26 29.34
C ASN A 69 -26.53 5.27 28.19
N ASP A 70 -27.75 5.19 27.69
CA ASP A 70 -28.14 4.31 26.60
C ASP A 70 -27.51 4.63 25.23
N ALA A 71 -26.94 5.82 25.10
CA ALA A 71 -26.29 6.28 23.87
C ALA A 71 -24.77 6.06 23.88
N LEU A 72 -24.25 5.27 24.83
CA LEU A 72 -22.82 4.99 24.90
C LEU A 72 -22.34 4.25 23.64
N PRO A 73 -21.36 4.82 22.93
CA PRO A 73 -20.81 4.18 21.75
C PRO A 73 -20.11 2.88 22.15
N PHE A 74 -20.20 1.88 21.28
CA PHE A 74 -19.42 0.65 21.43
C PHE A 74 -17.94 0.95 21.18
N GLU A 75 -17.10 0.91 22.21
CA GLU A 75 -15.69 1.32 22.15
C GLU A 75 -14.89 0.52 21.11
N SER A 76 -15.19 -0.77 20.98
CA SER A 76 -14.50 -1.67 20.04
C SER A 76 -15.04 -1.60 18.60
N LYS A 77 -15.82 -0.56 18.24
CA LYS A 77 -16.50 -0.45 16.94
C LYS A 77 -15.60 -0.61 15.71
N ALA A 78 -14.34 -0.17 15.79
CA ALA A 78 -13.43 -0.15 14.64
C ALA A 78 -12.51 -1.39 14.55
N GLU A 79 -12.33 -2.12 15.65
CA GLU A 79 -11.40 -3.25 15.77
C GLU A 79 -12.02 -4.39 16.59
N TYR A 80 -13.29 -4.67 16.34
CA TYR A 80 -13.97 -5.78 17.00
C TYR A 80 -13.42 -7.11 16.46
N THR A 81 -13.19 -8.06 17.35
CA THR A 81 -12.84 -9.44 16.98
C THR A 81 -14.03 -10.31 17.33
N ASP A 82 -14.52 -11.08 16.37
CA ASP A 82 -15.63 -12.00 16.62
C ASP A 82 -15.16 -13.12 17.58
N PRO A 83 -15.85 -13.37 18.70
CA PRO A 83 -15.51 -14.47 19.61
C PRO A 83 -15.47 -15.84 18.95
N VAL A 84 -16.28 -16.06 17.92
CA VAL A 84 -16.31 -17.31 17.14
C VAL A 84 -15.02 -17.50 16.37
N ALA A 85 -14.37 -16.40 15.97
CA ALA A 85 -13.10 -16.42 15.28
C ALA A 85 -11.90 -16.61 16.21
N ALA A 86 -11.92 -15.95 17.36
CA ALA A 86 -10.84 -16.05 18.35
C ALA A 86 -10.79 -17.45 18.99
N GLY A 87 -11.95 -18.10 19.13
CA GLY A 87 -12.09 -19.26 20.00
C GLY A 87 -12.12 -18.84 21.47
N ASP A 88 -12.63 -19.72 22.31
CA ASP A 88 -12.79 -19.44 23.74
C ASP A 88 -12.74 -20.73 24.56
N ASP A 89 -12.04 -20.71 25.70
CA ASP A 89 -11.97 -21.79 26.70
C ASP A 89 -12.00 -23.22 26.13
N GLY A 90 -11.05 -23.55 25.25
CA GLY A 90 -10.90 -24.90 24.68
C GLY A 90 -11.78 -25.18 23.45
N VAL A 91 -12.63 -24.23 23.06
CA VAL A 91 -13.33 -24.24 21.77
C VAL A 91 -12.44 -23.59 20.71
N PRO A 92 -12.09 -24.31 19.63
CA PRO A 92 -11.29 -23.73 18.57
C PRO A 92 -12.05 -22.60 17.85
N GLY A 93 -11.29 -21.58 17.46
CA GLY A 93 -11.78 -20.51 16.60
C GLY A 93 -12.09 -21.02 15.19
N GLN A 94 -13.00 -20.34 14.50
CA GLN A 94 -13.41 -20.68 13.15
C GLN A 94 -12.82 -19.70 12.13
N ALA A 95 -11.99 -20.22 11.24
CA ALA A 95 -11.30 -19.46 10.19
C ALA A 95 -12.21 -18.54 9.33
N PRO A 96 -13.46 -18.91 8.96
CA PRO A 96 -14.33 -18.04 8.17
C PRO A 96 -14.68 -16.71 8.84
N TYR A 97 -14.56 -16.61 10.17
CA TYR A 97 -14.90 -15.40 10.92
C TYR A 97 -13.66 -14.61 11.37
N GLU A 98 -12.46 -15.10 11.04
CA GLU A 98 -11.20 -14.41 11.36
C GLU A 98 -11.10 -13.03 10.72
N GLY A 99 -10.41 -12.14 11.43
CA GLY A 99 -10.11 -10.78 10.98
C GLY A 99 -10.73 -9.71 11.88
N LYS A 100 -10.58 -8.46 11.44
CA LYS A 100 -11.13 -7.29 12.11
C LYS A 100 -12.51 -6.95 11.57
N TRP A 101 -13.45 -6.75 12.47
CA TRP A 101 -14.83 -6.42 12.17
C TRP A 101 -15.13 -4.99 12.60
N LEU A 102 -15.93 -4.31 11.79
CA LEU A 102 -16.66 -3.13 12.20
C LEU A 102 -17.92 -3.61 12.90
N ALA A 103 -18.11 -3.24 14.16
CA ALA A 103 -19.22 -3.73 14.96
C ALA A 103 -20.01 -2.60 15.59
N SER A 104 -21.33 -2.71 15.56
CA SER A 104 -22.22 -1.83 16.31
C SER A 104 -23.11 -2.66 17.21
N ALA A 105 -23.02 -2.42 18.52
CA ALA A 105 -23.83 -3.09 19.53
C ALA A 105 -25.03 -2.20 19.93
N ASN A 106 -26.20 -2.81 20.11
CA ASN A 106 -27.40 -2.15 20.62
C ASN A 106 -28.17 -3.10 21.56
N ARG A 107 -28.65 -2.57 22.70
CA ARG A 107 -29.50 -3.34 23.64
C ARG A 107 -30.89 -3.53 23.05
N VAL A 108 -31.43 -4.73 23.19
CA VAL A 108 -32.78 -5.07 22.76
C VAL A 108 -33.76 -4.74 23.87
N ARG A 109 -34.69 -3.84 23.56
CA ARG A 109 -35.78 -3.44 24.46
C ARG A 109 -37.11 -3.74 23.82
N VAL A 110 -38.03 -4.30 24.59
CA VAL A 110 -39.33 -4.76 24.09
C VAL A 110 -40.46 -4.10 24.88
N GLY A 111 -41.57 -3.82 24.19
CA GLY A 111 -42.78 -3.27 24.77
C GLY A 111 -42.82 -1.73 24.85
N PRO A 112 -43.98 -1.17 25.23
CA PRO A 112 -44.18 0.28 25.34
C PRO A 112 -43.24 0.92 26.37
N ASP A 113 -42.93 0.17 27.44
CA ASP A 113 -42.09 0.63 28.55
C ASP A 113 -40.59 0.39 28.32
N LYS A 114 -40.21 -0.11 27.13
CA LYS A 114 -38.81 -0.40 26.75
C LYS A 114 -38.06 -1.23 27.80
N VAL A 115 -38.66 -2.34 28.23
CA VAL A 115 -38.07 -3.23 29.22
C VAL A 115 -36.79 -3.85 28.66
N ASP A 116 -35.72 -3.80 29.44
CA ASP A 116 -34.44 -4.42 29.11
C ASP A 116 -34.57 -5.94 29.15
N THR A 117 -34.29 -6.58 28.02
CA THR A 117 -34.38 -8.04 27.89
C THR A 117 -33.11 -8.75 28.37
N GLY A 118 -32.02 -8.01 28.58
CA GLY A 118 -30.69 -8.58 28.77
C GLY A 118 -30.05 -9.06 27.46
N TRP A 119 -30.72 -8.86 26.31
CA TRP A 119 -30.17 -9.19 25.01
C TRP A 119 -29.52 -7.99 24.35
N VAL A 120 -28.44 -8.25 23.62
CA VAL A 120 -27.72 -7.29 22.81
C VAL A 120 -27.62 -7.83 21.39
N VAL A 121 -27.96 -6.99 20.42
CA VAL A 121 -27.72 -7.26 19.01
C VAL A 121 -26.45 -6.55 18.60
N VAL A 122 -25.52 -7.30 18.02
CA VAL A 122 -24.29 -6.77 17.41
C VAL A 122 -24.41 -6.96 15.91
N VAL A 123 -24.37 -5.87 15.17
CA VAL A 123 -24.26 -5.91 13.71
C VAL A 123 -22.78 -5.80 13.37
N GLN A 124 -22.28 -6.78 12.62
CA GLN A 124 -20.88 -6.90 12.24
C GLN A 124 -20.73 -6.80 10.73
N GLU A 125 -19.65 -6.15 10.29
CA GLU A 125 -19.27 -6.03 8.88
C GLU A 125 -17.75 -6.15 8.73
N ARG A 126 -17.27 -6.88 7.73
CA ARG A 126 -15.83 -7.08 7.51
C ARG A 126 -15.15 -5.75 7.21
N ARG A 127 -14.20 -5.36 8.06
CA ARG A 127 -13.51 -4.05 7.94
C ARG A 127 -12.81 -3.89 6.60
N ASP A 128 -12.14 -4.93 6.14
CA ASP A 128 -11.34 -4.85 4.91
C ASP A 128 -12.21 -4.63 3.66
N GLU A 129 -13.45 -5.09 3.67
CA GLU A 129 -14.39 -4.91 2.57
C GLU A 129 -15.00 -3.51 2.57
N VAL A 130 -15.44 -3.03 3.74
CA VAL A 130 -15.99 -1.67 3.89
C VAL A 130 -14.95 -0.60 3.58
N LEU A 131 -13.69 -0.84 3.94
CA LEU A 131 -12.60 0.10 3.70
C LEU A 131 -11.96 -0.06 2.31
N GLN A 132 -12.33 -1.06 1.52
CA GLN A 132 -11.78 -1.27 0.18
C GLN A 132 -11.96 -0.04 -0.73
N PRO A 133 -13.13 0.64 -0.79
CA PRO A 133 -13.31 1.83 -1.62
C PRO A 133 -12.42 2.98 -1.17
N VAL A 134 -12.28 3.17 0.15
CA VAL A 134 -11.43 4.21 0.73
C VAL A 134 -9.95 3.95 0.40
N ARG A 135 -9.50 2.71 0.51
CA ARG A 135 -8.13 2.31 0.17
C ARG A 135 -7.83 2.48 -1.32
N ASN A 136 -8.79 2.17 -2.19
CA ASN A 136 -8.67 2.41 -3.63
C ASN A 136 -8.57 3.92 -3.93
N LEU A 137 -9.39 4.74 -3.26
CA LEU A 137 -9.32 6.19 -3.40
C LEU A 137 -7.97 6.77 -2.94
N GLN A 138 -7.45 6.32 -1.81
CA GLN A 138 -6.13 6.71 -1.31
C GLN A 138 -5.02 6.38 -2.31
N TRP A 139 -5.05 5.19 -2.90
CA TRP A 139 -4.08 4.80 -3.92
C TRP A 139 -4.15 5.67 -5.17
N ARG A 140 -5.36 5.95 -5.65
CA ARG A 140 -5.55 6.83 -6.82
C ARG A 140 -5.06 8.24 -6.54
N LEU A 141 -5.38 8.79 -5.37
CA LEU A 141 -4.95 10.13 -4.99
C LEU A 141 -3.43 10.21 -4.80
N GLY A 142 -2.84 9.17 -4.22
CA GLY A 142 -1.38 9.03 -4.11
C GLY A 142 -0.70 8.97 -5.48
N TYR A 143 -1.25 8.21 -6.42
CA TYR A 143 -0.73 8.15 -7.79
C TYR A 143 -0.83 9.50 -8.51
N VAL A 144 -1.98 10.16 -8.44
CA VAL A 144 -2.16 11.50 -9.02
C VAL A 144 -1.20 12.51 -8.39
N GLY A 145 -1.03 12.48 -7.07
CA GLY A 145 -0.07 13.33 -6.35
C GLY A 145 1.38 13.08 -6.79
N LEU A 146 1.76 11.80 -6.96
CA LEU A 146 3.08 11.41 -7.44
C LEU A 146 3.32 11.93 -8.87
N VAL A 147 2.37 11.73 -9.78
CA VAL A 147 2.46 12.22 -11.16
C VAL A 147 2.59 13.74 -11.20
N ALA A 148 1.77 14.45 -10.43
CA ALA A 148 1.86 15.91 -10.33
C ALA A 148 3.24 16.37 -9.82
N CYS A 149 3.79 15.70 -8.81
CA CYS A 149 5.11 15.97 -8.27
C CYS A 149 6.21 15.80 -9.34
N VAL A 150 6.16 14.70 -10.10
CA VAL A 150 7.09 14.45 -11.21
C VAL A 150 6.99 15.54 -12.29
N VAL A 151 5.79 15.95 -12.67
CA VAL A 151 5.58 17.02 -13.65
C VAL A 151 6.18 18.34 -13.17
N VAL A 152 5.96 18.72 -11.91
CA VAL A 152 6.55 19.93 -11.33
C VAL A 152 8.08 19.85 -11.32
N LEU A 153 8.66 18.71 -10.91
CA LEU A 153 10.10 18.51 -10.94
C LEU A 153 10.68 18.64 -12.34
N VAL A 154 10.02 18.09 -13.36
CA VAL A 154 10.41 18.23 -14.76
C VAL A 154 10.36 19.68 -15.21
N LEU A 155 9.29 20.42 -14.88
CA LEU A 155 9.18 21.84 -15.22
C LEU A 155 10.27 22.68 -14.55
N VAL A 156 10.56 22.43 -13.28
CA VAL A 156 11.65 23.10 -12.55
C VAL A 156 12.99 22.77 -13.18
N ALA A 157 13.25 21.50 -13.54
CA ALA A 157 14.48 21.09 -14.20
C ALA A 157 14.64 21.71 -15.59
N LEU A 158 13.55 21.79 -16.38
CA LEU A 158 13.54 22.46 -17.68
C LEU A 158 13.81 23.96 -17.55
N MET A 159 13.15 24.62 -16.59
CA MET A 159 13.36 26.03 -16.28
C MET A 159 14.82 26.28 -15.88
N TRP A 160 15.34 25.48 -14.96
CA TRP A 160 16.73 25.55 -14.50
C TRP A 160 17.72 25.39 -15.65
N THR A 161 17.52 24.36 -16.48
CA THR A 161 18.37 24.07 -17.65
C THR A 161 18.33 25.22 -18.66
N GLY A 162 17.14 25.80 -18.89
CA GLY A 162 16.97 26.97 -19.74
C GLY A 162 17.74 28.19 -19.23
N MET A 163 17.70 28.45 -17.92
CA MET A 163 18.45 29.54 -17.30
C MET A 163 19.96 29.36 -17.46
N VAL A 164 20.49 28.16 -17.22
CA VAL A 164 21.91 27.84 -17.43
C VAL A 164 22.32 28.04 -18.88
N LEU A 165 21.52 27.55 -19.84
CA LEU A 165 21.77 27.74 -21.27
C LEU A 165 21.82 29.21 -21.67
N VAL A 166 20.92 30.04 -21.15
CA VAL A 166 20.89 31.49 -21.41
C VAL A 166 22.10 32.18 -20.77
N MET A 167 22.44 31.85 -19.53
CA MET A 167 23.62 32.40 -18.86
C MET A 167 24.91 32.03 -19.60
N ASP A 168 25.03 30.79 -20.08
CA ASP A 168 26.15 30.33 -20.88
C ASP A 168 26.22 31.01 -22.26
N THR A 169 25.10 31.49 -22.82
CA THR A 169 25.15 32.27 -24.07
C THR A 169 25.76 33.66 -23.93
N SER A 170 25.87 34.22 -22.72
CA SER A 170 26.67 35.43 -22.46
C SER A 170 28.19 35.14 -22.53
N SER A 171 28.58 33.86 -22.42
CA SER A 171 29.96 33.37 -22.54
C SER A 171 30.11 32.40 -23.73
N ARG A 172 29.92 32.89 -24.95
CA ARG A 172 30.20 32.19 -26.24
C ARG A 172 29.47 30.85 -26.45
N SER A 173 28.24 30.96 -26.95
CA SER A 173 27.31 29.88 -27.32
C SER A 173 27.89 28.75 -28.24
N PRO A 174 27.83 27.46 -27.82
CA PRO A 174 28.13 26.29 -28.64
C PRO A 174 27.06 25.97 -29.70
N VAL A 175 25.86 26.57 -29.60
CA VAL A 175 24.75 26.39 -30.56
C VAL A 175 25.10 26.98 -31.93
N THR A 176 25.89 28.06 -31.96
CA THR A 176 26.43 28.62 -33.21
C THR A 176 27.40 27.67 -33.91
N ARG A 177 28.08 26.79 -33.16
CA ARG A 177 29.04 25.81 -33.70
C ARG A 177 28.34 24.63 -34.35
N LEU A 178 27.20 24.21 -33.79
CA LEU A 178 26.35 23.16 -34.35
C LEU A 178 25.60 23.64 -35.59
N LEU A 179 25.01 24.85 -35.56
CA LEU A 179 24.41 25.47 -36.75
C LEU A 179 25.44 25.70 -37.87
N ARG A 180 26.68 26.08 -37.53
CA ARG A 180 27.76 26.27 -38.52
C ARG A 180 28.26 24.95 -39.11
N LYS A 181 28.25 23.85 -38.35
CA LYS A 181 28.56 22.50 -38.86
C LYS A 181 27.46 21.98 -39.79
N TRP A 182 26.20 22.26 -39.48
CA TRP A 182 25.07 21.83 -40.31
C TRP A 182 24.92 22.65 -41.60
N ALA A 183 25.35 23.92 -41.59
CA ALA A 183 25.32 24.80 -42.76
C ALA A 183 26.51 24.66 -43.73
N GLY A 184 27.44 23.72 -43.50
CA GLY A 184 28.51 23.39 -44.46
C GLY A 184 29.48 24.53 -44.82
N LEU A 185 29.61 25.56 -43.98
CA LEU A 185 30.45 26.72 -44.29
C LEU A 185 31.94 26.41 -44.00
N PRO A 186 32.84 26.57 -44.99
CA PRO A 186 34.26 26.30 -44.81
C PRO A 186 34.88 27.27 -43.80
N THR A 187 35.59 26.73 -42.81
CA THR A 187 36.50 27.50 -41.97
C THR A 187 37.71 27.91 -42.80
N SER A 188 37.79 29.18 -43.20
CA SER A 188 39.02 29.75 -43.76
C SER A 188 40.15 29.61 -42.74
N ALA A 189 41.02 28.63 -42.94
CA ALA A 189 42.33 28.61 -42.31
C ALA A 189 43.15 29.71 -42.99
N THR A 190 43.27 30.85 -42.31
CA THR A 190 44.22 31.90 -42.69
C THR A 190 45.64 31.36 -42.46
N SER A 191 46.23 30.74 -43.49
CA SER A 191 47.68 30.55 -43.59
C SER A 191 48.30 31.91 -43.87
N GLY A 192 48.70 32.62 -42.81
CA GLY A 192 49.54 33.81 -42.90
C GLY A 192 50.96 33.42 -43.29
N ALA A 193 51.30 33.60 -44.55
CA ALA A 193 52.67 33.61 -45.05
C ALA A 193 53.28 35.01 -44.80
N THR A 194 54.37 35.07 -44.05
CA THR A 194 55.29 36.22 -44.01
C THR A 194 56.71 35.67 -43.91
N GLY A 195 57.57 36.01 -44.89
CA GLY A 195 58.99 35.65 -44.92
C GLY A 195 59.83 36.38 -43.86
N THR A 196 61.16 36.32 -43.76
CA THR A 196 62.21 36.17 -44.76
C THR A 196 63.59 36.20 -44.02
N PHE A 197 64.58 35.46 -44.54
CA PHE A 197 66.06 35.46 -44.31
C PHE A 197 66.69 35.24 -42.91
N ALA A 198 67.54 34.21 -42.81
CA ALA A 198 68.96 34.39 -42.47
C ALA A 198 69.81 33.20 -42.95
N ARG A 199 70.88 33.56 -43.66
CA ARG A 199 71.94 32.74 -44.27
C ARG A 199 72.98 32.40 -43.19
N GLY A 200 73.33 31.12 -43.04
CA GLY A 200 74.44 30.69 -42.17
C GLY A 200 74.97 29.34 -42.64
N SER A 201 76.12 29.36 -43.31
CA SER A 201 76.84 28.22 -43.84
C SER A 201 77.86 27.67 -42.84
N SER A 202 78.06 26.34 -42.87
CA SER A 202 79.14 25.47 -42.33
C SER A 202 78.54 24.35 -41.47
N LEU A 203 78.86 23.06 -41.57
CA LEU A 203 79.77 22.21 -42.36
C LEU A 203 79.17 20.77 -42.28
N PRO A 204 79.57 19.82 -43.14
CA PRO A 204 78.91 18.52 -43.29
C PRO A 204 79.47 17.47 -42.30
N GLY A 205 78.56 16.78 -41.61
CA GLY A 205 78.86 15.60 -40.80
C GLY A 205 78.08 14.40 -41.32
N ALA A 206 78.76 13.58 -42.12
CA ALA A 206 78.29 12.27 -42.57
C ALA A 206 78.15 11.30 -41.39
N GLY A 207 77.16 10.40 -41.41
CA GLY A 207 77.10 9.34 -40.41
C GLY A 207 75.80 8.54 -40.34
N THR A 208 75.64 7.64 -41.29
CA THR A 208 75.02 6.30 -41.11
C THR A 208 73.55 6.20 -40.68
N ALA A 209 72.77 5.72 -41.64
CA ALA A 209 71.55 4.94 -41.45
C ALA A 209 71.73 3.75 -40.48
N ARG A 210 70.70 3.45 -39.69
CA ARG A 210 70.39 2.06 -39.36
C ARG A 210 68.90 1.84 -39.10
N LEU A 211 68.38 0.91 -39.89
CA LEU A 211 67.10 0.20 -39.76
C LEU A 211 66.98 -0.46 -38.38
N GLY A 212 65.75 -0.53 -37.89
CA GLY A 212 65.39 -1.29 -36.69
C GLY A 212 63.89 -1.51 -36.63
N ALA A 213 63.34 -2.25 -37.59
CA ALA A 213 62.05 -2.88 -37.46
C ALA A 213 62.17 -4.09 -36.53
N THR A 214 61.35 -4.16 -35.48
CA THR A 214 60.97 -5.44 -34.89
C THR A 214 59.49 -5.40 -34.56
N ILE A 215 58.74 -6.13 -35.38
CA ILE A 215 57.38 -6.58 -35.14
C ILE A 215 57.50 -7.81 -34.24
N THR A 216 56.76 -7.86 -33.13
CA THR A 216 56.51 -9.10 -32.39
C THR A 216 55.00 -9.29 -32.26
N PRO A 217 54.41 -10.32 -32.89
CA PRO A 217 53.06 -10.78 -32.63
C PRO A 217 53.09 -11.98 -31.66
N GLY A 218 52.23 -11.97 -30.65
CA GLY A 218 51.77 -13.16 -29.93
C GLY A 218 50.30 -12.91 -29.62
N THR A 219 49.29 -13.60 -30.14
CA THR A 219 49.08 -15.02 -30.46
C THR A 219 49.09 -15.94 -29.22
N ASP A 220 47.96 -16.61 -29.07
CA ASP A 220 47.58 -17.70 -28.15
C ASP A 220 47.38 -17.36 -26.68
N GLY A 221 46.25 -17.71 -26.05
CA GLY A 221 45.12 -18.54 -26.47
C GLY A 221 44.27 -18.89 -25.24
N PRO A 222 43.03 -19.38 -25.43
CA PRO A 222 42.09 -19.70 -24.36
C PRO A 222 42.26 -21.14 -23.86
N ARG A 223 41.90 -21.44 -22.60
CA ARG A 223 41.61 -22.80 -22.10
C ARG A 223 40.83 -22.74 -20.78
N THR A 224 39.54 -23.07 -20.80
CA THR A 224 38.91 -24.33 -20.30
C THR A 224 38.85 -24.44 -18.78
N LEU A 225 37.66 -24.38 -18.19
CA LEU A 225 36.81 -25.52 -17.81
C LEU A 225 37.45 -26.46 -16.78
N ARG A 226 37.04 -26.31 -15.51
CA ARG A 226 36.39 -27.36 -14.71
C ARG A 226 35.77 -26.76 -13.45
#